data_AF-A0A1H7GY89-F1
#
_entry.id   AF-A0A1H7GY89-F1
#
_cell.length_a   1.000
_cell.length_b   1.000
_cell.length_c   1.000
_cell.angle_alpha   90.00
_cell.angle_beta   90.00
_cell.angle_gamma   90.00
#
_symmetry.space_group_name_H-M   'P 1'
#
loop_
_entity.id
_entity.type
_entity.pdbx_description
1 polymer ?
#
loop_
_entity_poly.entity_id
_entity_poly.type
_entity_poly.pdbx_seq_one_letter_code
_entity_poly.pdbx_strand_id
1 'polypeptide(L)'
;MFQALKIVEMPVGVVMRRSPGVTRWIAHVWTLAGIVPRAPAADWRMTRTDGDVIEYHAATLTLQLHRKDTDSLVQNLTSQVPSVWVGLRGGGRPDPVLVTASPFEASFHEIDAEDRVEKVAMPAGMIEWVEAFVALHHQDEPFVKRRRDKHRQGDAQDGIGDARITQPADVWRTPQSLRARK
;
A
#
# COMPACT_ATOMS: atom_id res chain seq x y z
N MET A 1 15.28 -25.32 -16.53
CA MET A 1 15.13 -24.51 -15.30
C MET A 1 14.30 -23.28 -15.67
N PHE A 2 13.00 -23.30 -15.44
CA PHE A 2 12.12 -22.16 -15.74
C PHE A 2 12.20 -21.16 -14.59
N GLN A 3 12.70 -19.96 -14.87
CA GLN A 3 12.70 -18.87 -13.89
C GLN A 3 11.29 -18.30 -13.80
N ALA A 4 10.69 -18.31 -12.61
CA ALA A 4 9.37 -17.70 -12.39
C ALA A 4 9.44 -16.18 -12.66
N LEU A 5 8.42 -15.65 -13.33
CA LEU A 5 8.35 -14.23 -13.72
C LEU A 5 8.28 -13.34 -12.46
N LYS A 6 9.06 -12.26 -12.42
CA LYS A 6 9.08 -11.35 -11.25
C LYS A 6 7.81 -10.50 -11.11
N ILE A 7 7.10 -10.32 -12.23
CA ILE A 7 5.89 -9.53 -12.38
C ILE A 7 4.93 -10.32 -13.27
N VAL A 8 3.66 -10.33 -12.91
CA VAL A 8 2.57 -10.82 -13.77
C VAL A 8 1.48 -9.76 -13.85
N GLU A 9 0.79 -9.72 -14.99
CA GLU A 9 -0.17 -8.66 -15.28
C GLU A 9 -1.46 -9.23 -15.85
N MET A 10 -2.58 -8.55 -15.58
CA MET A 10 -3.87 -8.88 -16.16
C MET A 10 -4.66 -7.59 -16.43
N PRO A 11 -5.26 -7.43 -17.63
CA PRO A 11 -6.21 -6.35 -17.84
C PRO A 11 -7.48 -6.62 -17.04
N VAL A 12 -7.97 -5.62 -16.33
CA VAL A 12 -9.15 -5.70 -15.47
C VAL A 12 -10.08 -4.56 -15.85
N GLY A 13 -11.29 -4.92 -16.26
CA GLY A 13 -12.36 -3.96 -16.52
C GLY A 13 -12.95 -3.47 -15.22
N VAL A 14 -13.10 -2.16 -15.07
CA VAL A 14 -13.74 -1.49 -13.93
C VAL A 14 -15.18 -1.20 -14.28
N VAL A 15 -16.12 -1.69 -13.46
CA VAL A 15 -17.55 -1.44 -13.63
C VAL A 15 -18.01 -0.40 -12.62
N MET A 16 -18.44 0.76 -13.10
CA MET A 16 -18.99 1.85 -12.28
C MET A 16 -20.51 1.88 -12.41
N ARG A 17 -21.20 2.04 -11.28
CA ARG A 17 -22.65 2.20 -11.20
C ARG A 17 -23.01 3.66 -10.95
N ARG A 18 -23.90 4.18 -11.79
CA ARG A 18 -24.63 5.44 -11.60
C ARG A 18 -26.01 5.12 -11.03
N SER A 19 -26.32 5.65 -9.85
CA SER A 19 -27.66 5.56 -9.25
C SER A 19 -28.21 6.96 -8.98
N PRO A 20 -29.55 7.14 -8.88
CA PRO A 20 -30.13 8.40 -8.41
C PRO A 20 -29.58 8.78 -7.03
N GLY A 21 -29.35 10.07 -6.80
CA GLY A 21 -28.97 10.52 -5.48
C GLY A 21 -30.12 10.48 -4.48
N VAL A 22 -29.76 10.32 -3.21
CA VAL A 22 -30.72 10.18 -2.10
C VAL A 22 -31.16 11.53 -1.51
N THR A 23 -30.65 12.65 -2.06
CA THR A 23 -30.99 14.01 -1.60
C THR A 23 -31.30 14.91 -2.80
N ARG A 24 -32.01 16.02 -2.56
CA ARG A 24 -32.32 17.01 -3.60
C ARG A 24 -31.10 17.71 -4.22
N TRP A 25 -29.94 17.60 -3.59
CA TRP A 25 -28.71 18.30 -4.01
C TRP A 25 -27.76 17.42 -4.81
N ILE A 26 -27.93 16.10 -4.73
CA ILE A 26 -27.09 15.13 -5.43
C ILE A 26 -27.97 14.48 -6.48
N ALA A 27 -27.74 14.80 -7.76
CA ALA A 27 -28.51 14.19 -8.84
C ALA A 27 -28.19 12.70 -8.98
N HIS A 28 -26.90 12.34 -8.87
CA HIS A 28 -26.43 10.97 -9.08
C HIS A 28 -25.31 10.62 -8.10
N VAL A 29 -25.23 9.35 -7.75
CA VAL A 29 -24.15 8.76 -6.96
C VAL A 29 -23.41 7.74 -7.83
N TRP A 30 -22.08 7.82 -7.80
CA TRP A 30 -21.18 6.88 -8.46
C TRP A 30 -20.52 5.97 -7.43
N THR A 31 -20.59 4.66 -7.71
CA THR A 31 -20.01 3.60 -6.87
C THR A 31 -19.37 2.53 -7.74
N LEU A 32 -18.33 1.89 -7.22
CA LEU A 32 -17.72 0.71 -7.81
C LEU A 32 -18.69 -0.47 -7.68
N ALA A 33 -19.13 -0.99 -8.83
CA ALA A 33 -20.09 -2.09 -8.89
C ALA A 33 -19.42 -3.46 -8.98
N GLY A 34 -18.23 -3.51 -9.60
CA GLY A 34 -17.61 -4.77 -9.98
C GLY A 34 -16.33 -4.59 -10.75
N ILE A 35 -15.65 -5.72 -10.95
CA ILE A 35 -14.50 -5.85 -11.85
C ILE A 35 -14.71 -7.03 -12.79
N VAL A 36 -14.10 -6.95 -13.98
CA VAL A 36 -14.13 -8.00 -14.99
C VAL A 36 -12.69 -8.41 -15.32
N PRO A 37 -12.21 -9.57 -14.84
CA PRO A 37 -10.89 -10.08 -15.20
C PRO A 37 -10.79 -10.30 -16.72
N ARG A 38 -9.65 -9.94 -17.31
CA ARG A 38 -9.36 -10.08 -18.75
C ARG A 38 -10.35 -9.38 -19.68
N ALA A 39 -10.91 -8.24 -19.24
CA ALA A 39 -11.83 -7.47 -20.06
C ALA A 39 -11.14 -6.81 -21.27
N PRO A 40 -11.85 -6.63 -22.41
CA PRO A 40 -11.35 -5.82 -23.52
C PRO A 40 -11.39 -4.34 -23.14
N ALA A 41 -10.56 -3.51 -23.79
CA ALA A 41 -10.57 -2.06 -23.57
C ALA A 41 -11.98 -1.46 -23.71
N ALA A 42 -12.29 -0.52 -22.82
CA ALA A 42 -13.53 0.24 -22.86
C ALA A 42 -13.31 1.68 -22.38
N ASP A 43 -14.18 2.56 -22.85
CA ASP A 43 -14.32 3.94 -22.41
C ASP A 43 -15.80 4.19 -22.14
N TRP A 44 -16.17 4.17 -20.85
CA TRP A 44 -17.54 4.42 -20.37
C TRP A 44 -18.66 3.71 -21.16
N ARG A 45 -18.42 2.45 -21.53
CA ARG A 45 -19.39 1.65 -22.29
C ARG A 45 -20.48 1.15 -21.36
N MET A 46 -21.72 1.51 -21.63
CA MET A 46 -22.89 1.02 -20.89
C MET A 46 -23.01 -0.51 -21.02
N THR A 47 -23.17 -1.20 -19.90
CA THR A 47 -23.25 -2.67 -19.83
C THR A 47 -24.63 -3.16 -19.39
N ARG A 48 -25.27 -2.45 -18.46
CA ARG A 48 -26.57 -2.85 -17.89
C ARG A 48 -27.40 -1.62 -17.50
N THR A 49 -28.71 -1.77 -17.63
CA THR A 49 -29.71 -0.82 -17.12
C THR A 49 -30.69 -1.57 -16.25
N ASP A 50 -31.02 -1.01 -15.09
CA ASP A 50 -32.10 -1.49 -14.24
C ASP A 50 -32.81 -0.28 -13.62
N GLY A 51 -33.97 0.08 -14.20
CA GLY A 51 -34.66 1.33 -13.89
C GLY A 51 -33.75 2.55 -14.09
N ASP A 52 -33.57 3.35 -13.03
CA ASP A 52 -32.71 4.53 -13.04
C ASP A 52 -31.23 4.22 -12.71
N VAL A 53 -30.90 2.95 -12.48
CA VAL A 53 -29.52 2.49 -12.22
C VAL A 53 -28.88 2.06 -13.53
N ILE A 54 -27.69 2.60 -13.81
CA ILE A 54 -26.92 2.26 -15.01
C ILE A 54 -25.53 1.81 -14.59
N GLU A 55 -25.07 0.70 -15.14
CA GLU A 55 -23.69 0.24 -15.01
C GLU A 55 -22.93 0.47 -16.31
N TYR A 56 -21.68 0.92 -16.15
CA TYR A 56 -20.75 1.22 -17.22
C TYR A 56 -19.46 0.43 -16.99
N HIS A 57 -18.95 -0.19 -18.04
CA HIS A 57 -17.53 -0.53 -18.11
C HIS A 57 -16.77 0.78 -18.34
N ALA A 58 -16.31 1.39 -17.25
CA ALA A 58 -15.74 2.73 -17.23
C ALA A 58 -14.37 2.77 -17.91
N ALA A 59 -13.50 1.84 -17.55
CA ALA A 59 -12.16 1.71 -18.10
C ALA A 59 -11.64 0.28 -17.93
N THR A 60 -10.64 -0.09 -18.74
CA THR A 60 -9.83 -1.29 -18.50
C THR A 60 -8.43 -0.86 -18.08
N LEU A 61 -8.01 -1.29 -16.90
CA LEU A 61 -6.71 -0.95 -16.33
C LEU A 61 -5.89 -2.22 -16.13
N THR A 62 -4.56 -2.08 -16.09
CA THR A 62 -3.66 -3.22 -15.89
C THR A 62 -3.43 -3.42 -14.40
N LEU A 63 -3.86 -4.57 -13.87
CA LEU A 63 -3.51 -5.03 -12.53
C LEU A 63 -2.17 -5.75 -12.60
N GLN A 64 -1.18 -5.25 -11.87
CA GLN A 64 0.17 -5.86 -11.78
C GLN A 64 0.37 -6.49 -10.41
N LEU A 65 0.93 -7.70 -10.38
CA LEU A 65 1.45 -8.31 -9.15
C LEU A 65 2.97 -8.34 -9.20
N HIS A 66 3.61 -7.90 -8.12
CA HIS A 66 5.06 -7.85 -8.02
C HIS A 66 5.55 -8.77 -6.89
N ARG A 67 6.62 -9.54 -7.12
CA ARG A 67 7.13 -10.52 -6.13
C ARG A 67 7.51 -9.92 -4.76
N LYS A 68 7.82 -8.63 -4.72
CA LYS A 68 8.18 -7.89 -3.48
C LYS A 68 6.96 -7.50 -2.66
N ASP A 69 5.76 -7.67 -3.19
CA ASP A 69 4.51 -7.28 -2.54
C ASP A 69 3.71 -8.50 -2.08
N THR A 70 4.35 -9.68 -2.03
CA THR A 70 3.68 -10.94 -1.70
C THR A 70 3.08 -10.93 -0.30
N ASP A 71 3.69 -10.23 0.67
CA ASP A 71 3.14 -10.07 2.02
C ASP A 71 1.79 -9.35 2.00
N SER A 72 1.66 -8.28 1.20
CA SER A 72 0.41 -7.52 1.03
C SER A 72 -0.66 -8.38 0.35
N LEU A 73 -0.26 -9.20 -0.64
CA LEU A 73 -1.15 -10.16 -1.29
C LEU A 73 -1.63 -11.26 -0.33
N VAL A 74 -0.75 -11.80 0.51
CA VAL A 74 -1.12 -12.76 1.57
C VAL A 74 -2.10 -12.13 2.56
N GLN A 75 -1.85 -10.88 2.98
CA GLN A 75 -2.77 -10.15 3.86
C GLN A 75 -4.15 -9.99 3.22
N ASN A 76 -4.20 -9.70 1.92
CA ASN A 76 -5.46 -9.59 1.19
C ASN A 76 -6.19 -10.95 1.10
N LEU A 77 -5.49 -12.01 0.71
CA LEU A 77 -6.04 -13.36 0.59
C LEU A 77 -6.55 -13.93 1.92
N THR A 78 -5.90 -13.56 3.04
CA THR A 78 -6.30 -13.99 4.39
C THR A 78 -7.37 -13.10 5.03
N SER A 79 -7.77 -12.01 4.36
CA SER A 79 -8.85 -11.15 4.83
C SER A 79 -10.21 -11.85 4.73
N GLN A 80 -11.23 -11.34 5.45
CA GLN A 80 -12.58 -11.91 5.41
C GLN A 80 -13.17 -11.96 3.99
N VAL A 81 -12.84 -10.96 3.17
CA VAL A 81 -13.26 -10.87 1.77
C VAL A 81 -12.07 -10.39 0.94
N PRO A 82 -11.32 -11.29 0.29
CA PRO A 82 -10.27 -10.93 -0.64
C PRO A 82 -10.81 -9.96 -1.69
N SER A 83 -10.16 -8.81 -1.83
CA SER A 83 -10.71 -7.68 -2.57
C SER A 83 -9.68 -7.09 -3.54
N VAL A 84 -10.17 -6.44 -4.59
CA VAL A 84 -9.39 -5.53 -5.43
C VAL A 84 -9.80 -4.11 -5.11
N TRP A 85 -8.81 -3.23 -5.04
CA TRP A 85 -8.99 -1.81 -4.85
C TRP A 85 -8.89 -1.08 -6.18
N VAL A 86 -9.75 -0.09 -6.35
CA VAL A 86 -9.80 0.80 -7.51
C VAL A 86 -9.63 2.23 -7.02
N GLY A 87 -8.59 2.90 -7.52
CA GLY A 87 -8.40 4.32 -7.31
C GLY A 87 -9.29 5.11 -8.26
N LEU A 88 -10.06 6.05 -7.73
CA LEU A 88 -11.03 6.87 -8.44
C LEU A 88 -10.67 8.34 -8.28
N ARG A 89 -10.62 9.08 -9.39
CA ARG A 89 -10.29 10.51 -9.41
C ARG A 89 -11.48 11.38 -9.79
N GLY A 90 -11.73 12.42 -9.00
CA GLY A 90 -12.72 13.45 -9.25
C GLY A 90 -14.09 13.19 -8.60
N GLY A 91 -14.78 14.27 -8.21
CA GLY A 91 -16.03 14.20 -7.45
C GLY A 91 -17.30 13.90 -8.27
N GLY A 92 -17.30 14.24 -9.56
CA GLY A 92 -18.43 14.08 -10.47
C GLY A 92 -18.58 12.65 -10.98
N ARG A 93 -18.34 12.44 -12.28
CA ARG A 93 -18.14 11.10 -12.85
C ARG A 93 -16.67 10.73 -12.63
N PRO A 94 -16.34 9.86 -11.65
CA PRO A 94 -14.95 9.61 -11.29
C PRO A 94 -14.23 8.78 -12.35
N ASP A 95 -13.01 9.14 -12.69
CA ASP A 95 -12.17 8.38 -13.61
C ASP A 95 -11.38 7.29 -12.84
N PRO A 96 -11.49 6.00 -13.22
CA PRO A 96 -10.62 4.97 -12.68
C PRO A 96 -9.17 5.17 -13.12
N VAL A 97 -8.25 5.21 -12.16
CA VAL A 97 -6.82 5.46 -12.42
C VAL A 97 -5.89 4.36 -11.94
N LEU A 98 -6.37 3.47 -11.06
CA LEU A 98 -5.60 2.36 -10.50
C LEU A 98 -6.50 1.13 -10.34
N VAL A 99 -5.93 -0.06 -10.56
CA VAL A 99 -6.46 -1.33 -10.04
C VAL A 99 -5.34 -2.09 -9.37
N THR A 100 -5.51 -2.44 -8.09
CA THR A 100 -4.50 -3.20 -7.33
C THR A 100 -5.13 -4.27 -6.44
N ALA A 101 -4.40 -5.37 -6.24
CA ALA A 101 -4.71 -6.39 -5.24
C ALA A 101 -3.96 -6.15 -3.91
N SER A 102 -3.19 -5.07 -3.81
CA SER A 102 -2.37 -4.74 -2.65
C SER A 102 -3.08 -3.68 -1.79
N PRO A 103 -3.54 -4.02 -0.57
CA PRO A 103 -4.08 -3.01 0.34
C PRO A 103 -3.07 -1.90 0.67
N PHE A 104 -1.77 -2.24 0.68
CA PHE A 104 -0.70 -1.26 0.90
C PHE A 104 -0.59 -0.26 -0.26
N GLU A 105 -0.51 -0.73 -1.52
CA GLU A 105 -0.46 0.15 -2.69
C GLU A 105 -1.70 1.05 -2.77
N ALA A 106 -2.88 0.47 -2.52
CA ALA A 106 -4.14 1.18 -2.54
C ALA A 106 -4.16 2.40 -1.61
N SER A 107 -3.54 2.29 -0.42
CA SER A 107 -3.54 3.36 0.58
C SER A 107 -2.83 4.65 0.14
N PHE A 108 -1.96 4.59 -0.88
CA PHE A 108 -1.26 5.76 -1.40
C PHE A 108 -2.09 6.59 -2.39
N HIS A 109 -3.28 6.12 -2.77
CA HIS A 109 -4.08 6.75 -3.82
C HIS A 109 -5.20 7.67 -3.31
N GLU A 110 -5.33 7.85 -2.00
CA GLU A 110 -6.20 8.87 -1.38
C GLU A 110 -5.40 10.14 -1.07
N ILE A 111 -4.98 10.86 -2.12
CA ILE A 111 -4.07 12.01 -2.00
C ILE A 111 -4.87 13.33 -1.96
N ASP A 112 -5.83 13.49 -2.85
CA ASP A 112 -6.65 14.70 -2.99
C ASP A 112 -8.03 14.51 -2.34
N ALA A 113 -8.71 15.61 -2.02
CA ALA A 113 -10.02 15.60 -1.36
C ALA A 113 -11.12 14.92 -2.20
N GLU A 114 -10.96 14.89 -3.52
CA GLU A 114 -11.88 14.22 -4.45
C GLU A 114 -11.39 12.82 -4.90
N ASP A 115 -10.14 12.47 -4.59
CA ASP A 115 -9.59 11.15 -4.86
C ASP A 115 -10.09 10.19 -3.77
N ARG A 116 -10.57 9.01 -4.17
CA ARG A 116 -11.01 7.98 -3.24
C ARG A 116 -10.63 6.60 -3.72
N VAL A 117 -10.51 5.67 -2.79
CA VAL A 117 -10.28 4.27 -3.12
C VAL A 117 -11.48 3.44 -2.71
N GLU A 118 -12.08 2.78 -3.68
CA GLU A 118 -13.17 1.82 -3.44
C GLU A 118 -12.65 0.40 -3.64
N LYS A 119 -13.26 -0.57 -2.95
CA LYS A 119 -12.88 -1.98 -3.08
C LYS A 119 -14.06 -2.86 -3.44
N VAL A 120 -13.79 -3.94 -4.16
CA VAL A 120 -14.78 -4.95 -4.52
C VAL A 120 -14.21 -6.34 -4.32
N ALA A 121 -15.08 -7.30 -3.97
CA ALA A 121 -14.69 -8.69 -3.78
C ALA A 121 -14.07 -9.27 -5.07
N MET A 122 -12.98 -10.03 -4.90
CA MET A 122 -12.35 -10.72 -6.01
C MET A 122 -13.25 -11.85 -6.55
N PRO A 123 -13.41 -11.96 -7.88
CA PRO A 123 -13.94 -13.16 -8.49
C PRO A 123 -13.05 -14.38 -8.19
N ALA A 124 -13.64 -15.58 -8.07
CA ALA A 124 -12.91 -16.81 -7.72
C ALA A 124 -11.67 -17.07 -8.59
N GLY A 125 -11.78 -16.93 -9.92
CA GLY A 125 -10.65 -17.12 -10.82
C GLY A 125 -9.53 -16.08 -10.66
N MET A 126 -9.81 -14.91 -10.09
CA MET A 126 -8.78 -13.93 -9.73
C MET A 126 -8.10 -14.30 -8.42
N ILE A 127 -8.84 -14.82 -7.43
CA ILE A 127 -8.28 -15.34 -6.18
C ILE A 127 -7.27 -16.45 -6.50
N GLU A 128 -7.67 -17.45 -7.29
CA GLU A 128 -6.79 -18.55 -7.72
C GLU A 128 -5.52 -18.05 -8.43
N TRP A 129 -5.65 -16.99 -9.25
CA TRP A 129 -4.52 -16.39 -9.94
C TRP A 129 -3.54 -15.69 -8.99
N VAL A 130 -4.05 -14.95 -8.00
CA VAL A 130 -3.22 -14.30 -6.97
C VAL A 130 -2.57 -15.36 -6.06
N GLU A 131 -3.32 -16.38 -5.65
CA GLU A 131 -2.81 -17.52 -4.85
C GLU A 131 -1.67 -18.25 -5.56
N ALA A 132 -1.83 -18.54 -6.86
CA ALA A 132 -0.79 -19.17 -7.65
C ALA A 132 0.48 -18.30 -7.72
N PHE A 133 0.33 -16.97 -7.84
CA PHE A 133 1.47 -16.06 -7.81
C PHE A 133 2.16 -16.04 -6.44
N VAL A 134 1.38 -15.94 -5.36
CA VAL A 134 1.89 -15.98 -3.98
C VAL A 134 2.63 -17.29 -3.70
N ALA A 135 2.06 -18.44 -4.08
CA ALA A 135 2.69 -19.75 -3.89
C ALA A 135 4.04 -19.89 -4.60
N LEU A 136 4.25 -19.19 -5.71
CA LEU A 136 5.52 -19.21 -6.47
C LEU A 136 6.58 -18.26 -5.91
N HIS A 137 6.19 -17.21 -5.20
CA HIS A 137 7.08 -16.09 -4.90
C HIS A 137 7.20 -15.72 -3.42
N HIS A 138 6.19 -16.03 -2.61
CA HIS A 138 6.20 -15.68 -1.20
C HIS A 138 7.15 -16.59 -0.43
N GLN A 139 7.97 -15.98 0.41
CA GLN A 139 8.83 -16.66 1.36
C GLN A 139 8.57 -15.99 2.72
N ASP A 140 8.21 -16.77 3.72
CA ASP A 140 8.03 -16.27 5.07
C ASP A 140 9.38 -15.76 5.60
N GLU A 141 9.60 -14.45 5.55
CA GLU A 141 10.76 -13.84 6.18
C GLU A 141 10.44 -13.58 7.66
N PRO A 142 11.15 -14.21 8.61
CA PRO A 142 10.95 -13.92 10.01
C PRO A 142 11.33 -12.46 10.29
N PHE A 143 10.42 -11.70 10.91
CA PHE A 143 10.69 -10.31 11.25
C PHE A 143 11.88 -10.20 12.21
N VAL A 144 13.02 -9.71 11.71
CA VAL A 144 14.20 -9.40 12.54
C VAL A 144 14.10 -7.95 13.00
N LYS A 145 13.70 -7.75 14.26
CA LYS A 145 13.74 -6.42 14.88
C LYS A 145 15.18 -5.89 14.87
N ARG A 146 15.43 -4.81 14.13
CA ARG A 146 16.75 -4.15 14.12
C ARG A 146 17.12 -3.73 15.55
N ARG A 147 18.13 -4.39 16.12
CA ARG A 147 18.70 -3.97 17.40
C ARG A 147 19.51 -2.71 17.15
N ARG A 148 19.22 -1.63 17.88
CA ARG A 148 20.07 -0.44 17.86
C ARG A 148 21.46 -0.85 18.31
N ASP A 149 22.45 -0.66 17.46
CA ASP A 149 23.85 -0.78 17.87
C ASP A 149 24.06 0.18 19.04
N LYS A 150 24.44 -0.38 20.19
CA LYS A 150 24.85 0.44 21.32
C LYS A 150 26.08 1.18 20.84
N HIS A 151 25.96 2.49 20.67
CA HIS A 151 27.14 3.34 20.55
C HIS A 151 27.99 3.03 21.77
N ARG A 152 29.17 2.45 21.56
CA ARG A 152 30.20 2.45 22.60
C ARG A 152 30.42 3.94 22.85
N GLN A 153 29.96 4.43 23.99
CA GLN A 153 30.59 5.62 24.55
C GLN A 153 32.05 5.18 24.68
N GLY A 154 32.94 5.86 23.94
CA GLY A 154 34.37 5.68 24.18
C GLY A 154 34.64 5.89 25.67
N ASP A 155 35.79 5.41 26.14
CA ASP A 155 36.24 5.64 27.51
C ASP A 155 35.94 7.08 27.91
N ALA A 156 35.29 7.27 29.06
CA ALA A 156 34.97 8.60 29.56
C ALA A 156 36.26 9.41 29.56
N GLN A 157 36.37 10.37 28.65
CA GLN A 157 37.52 11.25 28.58
C GLN A 157 37.37 12.24 29.74
N ASP A 158 37.81 11.82 30.93
CA ASP A 158 37.89 12.65 32.14
C ASP A 158 39.10 13.60 32.03
N GLY A 159 39.11 14.41 30.96
CA GLY A 159 40.19 15.30 30.60
C GLY A 159 41.30 14.61 29.78
N ILE A 160 41.83 15.32 28.79
CA ILE A 160 42.83 14.78 27.84
C ILE A 160 44.27 14.89 28.41
N GLY A 161 44.45 15.60 29.53
CA GLY A 161 45.77 15.95 30.08
C GLY A 161 46.10 15.33 31.44
N ASP A 162 47.33 15.59 31.90
CA ASP A 162 47.77 15.22 33.26
C ASP A 162 46.83 15.84 34.30
N ALA A 163 46.27 14.99 35.17
CA ALA A 163 45.32 15.39 36.20
C ALA A 163 45.87 16.45 37.17
N ARG A 164 47.20 16.67 37.22
CA ARG A 164 47.87 17.65 38.09
C ARG A 164 48.00 19.05 37.48
N ILE A 165 47.84 19.20 36.17
CA ILE A 165 48.06 20.48 35.47
C ILE A 165 46.71 20.98 34.94
N THR A 166 46.32 22.21 35.32
CA THR A 166 45.12 22.85 34.76
C THR A 166 45.40 23.26 33.32
N GLN A 167 44.79 22.57 32.36
CA GLN A 167 44.89 22.89 30.94
C GLN A 167 43.65 23.68 30.51
N PRO A 168 43.77 24.74 29.69
CA PRO A 168 42.63 25.52 29.23
C PRO A 168 41.67 24.74 28.31
N ALA A 169 42.11 23.59 27.77
CA ALA A 169 41.28 22.70 26.97
C ALA A 169 40.38 21.76 27.81
N ASP A 170 40.65 21.60 29.11
CA ASP A 170 39.88 20.77 30.02
C ASP A 170 38.74 21.59 30.65
N VAL A 171 37.72 21.92 29.83
CA VAL A 171 36.59 22.75 30.28
C VAL A 171 35.63 21.96 31.19
N TRP A 172 35.64 20.62 31.12
CA TRP A 172 34.74 19.76 31.89
C TRP A 172 35.46 18.61 32.60
N ARG A 173 35.29 18.49 33.92
CA ARG A 173 35.69 17.32 34.72
C ARG A 173 34.48 16.74 35.44
N THR A 174 34.34 15.43 35.39
CA THR A 174 33.26 14.75 36.10
C THR A 174 33.50 14.82 37.62
N PRO A 175 32.46 15.01 38.45
CA PRO A 175 32.61 15.09 39.91
C PRO A 175 33.26 13.85 40.54
N GLN A 176 33.22 12.71 39.85
CA GLN A 176 33.85 11.45 40.28
C GLN A 176 35.38 11.50 40.16
N SER A 177 35.92 12.11 39.09
CA SER A 177 37.37 12.31 38.90
C SER A 177 38.03 13.11 40.03
N LEU A 178 37.28 14.02 40.67
CA LEU A 178 37.76 14.83 41.81
C LEU A 178 37.85 14.04 43.13
N ARG A 179 37.09 12.94 43.27
CA ARG A 179 37.04 12.12 44.49
C ARG A 179 38.17 11.10 44.61
N ALA A 180 38.85 10.77 43.51
CA ALA A 180 40.00 9.86 43.48
C ALA A 180 41.30 10.47 44.06
N ARG A 181 41.26 11.72 44.52
CA ARG A 181 42.42 12.50 45.04
C ARG A 181 42.64 12.38 46.56
N LYS A 182 42.14 11.33 47.21
CA LYS A 182 42.38 11.07 48.64
C LYS A 182 43.41 9.95 48.84
#